data_AF-A0A4S1EYA4-F1
#
_entry.id   AF-A0A4S1EYA4-F1
#
_cell.length_a   1.000
_cell.length_b   1.000
_cell.length_c   1.000
_cell.angle_alpha   90.00
_cell.angle_beta   90.00
_cell.angle_gamma   90.00
#
_symmetry.space_group_name_H-M   'P 1'
#
loop_
_entity.id
_entity.type
_entity.pdbx_description
1 polymer ?
#
loop_
_entity_poly.entity_id
_entity_poly.type
_entity_poly.pdbx_seq_one_letter_code
_entity_poly.pdbx_strand_id
1 'polypeptide(L)'
;LKGNRQNGFDDFAAVAQDIVKRGIATAGSLGIQGGSNGGLLTGVSLTQHPELFGAVIIEVPLLDMLRYTELPPGASWMAEYGDPSKPEDAQWLSAYSPYQHVKADAAYPPVLL
;
A
#
# COMPACT_ATOMS: atom_id res chain seq x y z
N LEU A 1 -8.35 -6.17 -9.20
CA LEU A 1 -9.70 -5.94 -8.59
C LEU A 1 -9.99 -4.44 -8.58
N LYS A 2 -10.94 -3.94 -9.38
CA LYS A 2 -11.48 -2.58 -9.25
C LYS A 2 -12.52 -2.52 -8.12
N GLY A 3 -12.59 -1.42 -7.38
CA GLY A 3 -13.49 -1.23 -6.22
C GLY A 3 -13.12 -2.05 -4.97
N ASN A 4 -12.78 -3.33 -5.13
CA ASN A 4 -12.47 -4.25 -4.03
C ASN A 4 -10.96 -4.37 -3.74
N ARG A 5 -10.14 -3.42 -4.21
CA ARG A 5 -8.67 -3.47 -4.05
C ARG A 5 -8.27 -3.45 -2.57
N GLN A 6 -9.04 -2.75 -1.75
CA GLN A 6 -8.81 -2.63 -0.30
C GLN A 6 -8.75 -3.99 0.41
N ASN A 7 -9.54 -4.98 -0.04
CA ASN A 7 -9.55 -6.32 0.56
C ASN A 7 -8.15 -6.96 0.58
N GLY A 8 -7.34 -6.78 -0.47
CA GLY A 8 -5.98 -7.33 -0.50
C GLY A 8 -5.03 -6.67 0.49
N PHE A 9 -5.27 -5.38 0.80
CA PHE A 9 -4.50 -4.65 1.81
C PHE A 9 -4.95 -5.04 3.22
N ASP A 10 -6.26 -5.17 3.43
CA ASP A 10 -6.86 -5.61 4.69
C ASP A 10 -6.44 -7.05 5.03
N ASP A 11 -6.42 -7.95 4.04
CA ASP A 11 -5.96 -9.33 4.21
C ASP A 11 -4.49 -9.38 4.66
N PHE A 12 -3.63 -8.53 4.08
CA PHE A 12 -2.22 -8.47 4.45
C PHE A 12 -2.02 -7.92 5.88
N ALA A 13 -2.77 -6.88 6.24
CA ALA A 13 -2.79 -6.35 7.60
C ALA A 13 -3.32 -7.39 8.62
N ALA A 14 -4.35 -8.15 8.26
CA ALA A 14 -4.91 -9.21 9.10
C ALA A 14 -3.89 -10.32 9.37
N VAL A 15 -3.10 -10.72 8.36
CA VAL A 15 -1.99 -11.67 8.55
C VAL A 15 -0.93 -11.11 9.50
N ALA A 16 -0.55 -9.83 9.37
CA ALA A 16 0.42 -9.19 10.27
C ALA A 16 -0.09 -9.15 11.73
N GLN A 17 -1.35 -8.77 11.93
CA GLN A 17 -2.01 -8.80 13.24
C GLN A 17 -2.02 -10.20 13.84
N ASP A 18 -2.29 -11.21 13.02
CA ASP A 18 -2.39 -12.59 13.50
C ASP A 18 -1.01 -13.20 13.82
N ILE A 19 0.05 -12.82 13.10
CA ILE A 19 1.45 -13.14 13.45
C ILE A 19 1.77 -12.60 14.85
N VAL A 20 1.38 -11.35 15.13
CA VAL A 20 1.58 -10.72 16.44
C VAL A 20 0.75 -11.40 17.51
N LYS A 21 -0.53 -11.67 17.23
CA LYS A 21 -1.46 -12.35 18.15
C LYS A 21 -0.99 -13.74 18.54
N ARG A 22 -0.42 -14.50 17.59
CA ARG A 22 0.14 -15.84 17.84
C ARG A 22 1.50 -15.81 18.54
N GLY A 23 2.08 -14.63 18.78
CA GLY A 23 3.38 -14.47 19.42
C GLY A 23 4.56 -14.91 18.55
N ILE A 24 4.37 -14.99 17.23
CA ILE A 24 5.43 -15.36 16.28
C ILE A 24 6.45 -14.21 16.15
N ALA A 25 5.96 -12.96 16.19
CA ALA A 25 6.77 -11.75 16.23
C ALA A 25 6.04 -10.67 17.05
N THR A 26 6.75 -9.60 17.41
CA THR A 26 6.12 -8.34 17.86
C THR A 26 5.99 -7.39 16.68
N ALA A 27 5.10 -6.40 16.75
CA ALA A 27 4.99 -5.37 15.71
C ALA A 27 6.35 -4.72 15.39
N GLY A 28 7.11 -4.34 16.44
CA GLY A 28 8.44 -3.75 16.29
C GLY A 28 9.52 -4.68 15.74
N SER A 29 9.30 -6.00 15.70
CA SER A 29 10.22 -6.97 15.10
C SER A 29 9.73 -7.53 13.77
N LEU A 30 8.57 -7.07 13.27
CA LEU A 30 7.97 -7.53 12.02
C LEU A 30 8.31 -6.57 10.89
N GLY A 31 9.09 -7.02 9.91
CA GLY A 31 9.39 -6.28 8.69
C GLY A 31 8.53 -6.75 7.51
N ILE A 32 8.17 -5.84 6.60
CA ILE A 32 7.52 -6.17 5.33
C ILE A 32 8.35 -5.69 4.14
N GLN A 33 8.30 -6.46 3.05
CA GLN A 33 8.99 -6.16 1.80
C GLN A 33 8.07 -6.45 0.62
N GLY A 34 8.09 -5.58 -0.39
CA GLY A 34 7.32 -5.80 -1.62
C GLY A 34 7.79 -4.96 -2.79
N GLY A 35 7.76 -5.55 -3.99
CA GLY A 35 8.16 -4.93 -5.24
C GLY A 35 7.02 -4.76 -6.25
N SER A 36 7.04 -3.73 -7.09
CA SER A 36 6.02 -3.47 -8.13
C SER A 36 4.61 -3.28 -7.53
N ASN A 37 3.63 -4.12 -7.86
CA ASN A 37 2.35 -4.17 -7.14
C ASN A 37 2.52 -4.50 -5.65
N GLY A 38 3.52 -5.31 -5.30
CA GLY A 38 3.91 -5.53 -3.91
C GLY A 38 4.47 -4.27 -3.25
N GLY A 39 5.09 -3.37 -4.02
CA GLY A 39 5.54 -2.07 -3.54
C GLY A 39 4.37 -1.11 -3.29
N LEU A 40 3.31 -1.19 -4.10
CA LEU A 40 2.03 -0.55 -3.78
C LEU A 40 1.46 -1.13 -2.48
N LEU A 41 1.36 -2.46 -2.35
CA LEU A 41 0.87 -3.12 -1.13
C LEU A 41 1.61 -2.62 0.12
N THR A 42 2.95 -2.64 0.11
CA THR A 42 3.74 -2.18 1.27
C THR A 42 3.59 -0.67 1.51
N GLY A 43 3.47 0.15 0.47
CA GLY A 43 3.17 1.58 0.61
C GLY A 43 1.78 1.86 1.22
N VAL A 44 0.78 1.05 0.86
CA VAL A 44 -0.56 1.14 1.48
C VAL A 44 -0.50 0.69 2.93
N SER A 45 0.15 -0.45 3.22
CA SER A 45 0.33 -0.93 4.59
C SER A 45 1.06 0.09 5.47
N LEU A 46 2.09 0.77 4.93
CA LEU A 46 2.80 1.84 5.63
C LEU A 46 1.87 3.01 5.99
N THR A 47 0.99 3.42 5.08
CA THR A 47 0.15 4.61 5.27
C THR A 47 -1.15 4.35 6.04
N GLN A 48 -1.68 3.13 5.99
CA GLN A 48 -2.90 2.73 6.70
C GLN A 48 -2.61 2.09 8.08
N HIS A 49 -1.55 1.29 8.19
CA HIS A 49 -1.22 0.48 9.37
C HIS A 49 0.26 0.56 9.78
N PRO A 50 0.85 1.76 9.95
CA PRO A 50 2.26 1.89 10.35
C PRO A 50 2.57 1.21 11.69
N GLU A 51 1.59 1.09 12.58
CA GLU A 51 1.71 0.49 13.90
C GLU A 51 1.96 -1.01 13.91
N LEU A 52 1.72 -1.70 12.78
CA LEU A 52 1.86 -3.15 12.68
C LEU A 52 3.29 -3.60 12.34
N PHE A 53 4.17 -2.68 11.94
CA PHE A 53 5.47 -3.01 11.36
C PHE A 53 6.61 -2.25 12.05
N GLY A 54 7.76 -2.93 12.18
CA GLY A 54 9.00 -2.37 12.69
C GLY A 54 9.93 -1.85 11.59
N ALA A 55 9.74 -2.28 10.34
CA ALA A 55 10.48 -1.80 9.18
C ALA A 55 9.71 -2.09 7.88
N VAL A 56 9.89 -1.24 6.86
CA VAL A 56 9.25 -1.41 5.55
C VAL A 56 10.29 -1.27 4.43
N ILE A 57 10.32 -2.23 3.51
CA ILE A 57 11.11 -2.18 2.28
C ILE A 57 10.14 -2.10 1.09
N ILE A 58 10.28 -1.06 0.27
CA ILE A 58 9.41 -0.78 -0.86
C ILE A 58 10.27 -0.73 -2.13
N GLU A 59 10.02 -1.62 -3.09
CA GLU A 59 10.85 -1.74 -4.29
C GLU A 59 10.06 -1.41 -5.56
N VAL A 60 10.61 -0.57 -6.44
CA VAL A 60 10.02 -0.20 -7.76
C VAL A 60 8.48 -0.02 -7.74
N PRO A 61 7.91 0.80 -6.83
CA PRO A 61 6.49 0.76 -6.49
C PRO A 61 5.58 1.62 -7.38
N LEU A 62 4.27 1.45 -7.21
CA LEU A 62 3.25 2.41 -7.64
C LEU A 62 2.70 3.11 -6.40
N LEU A 63 3.12 4.36 -6.14
CA LEU A 63 2.73 5.10 -4.93
C LEU A 63 1.78 6.27 -5.19
N ASP A 64 1.78 6.85 -6.40
CA ASP A 64 0.80 7.85 -6.80
C ASP A 64 -0.23 7.22 -7.76
N MET A 65 -1.27 6.63 -7.19
CA MET A 65 -2.33 5.94 -7.93
C MET A 65 -3.27 6.90 -8.67
N LEU A 66 -3.18 8.20 -8.44
CA LEU A 66 -3.91 9.20 -9.20
C LEU A 66 -3.17 9.61 -10.49
N ARG A 67 -1.87 9.35 -10.55
CA ARG A 67 -1.01 9.71 -11.69
C ARG A 67 -0.24 8.54 -12.30
N TYR A 68 -0.42 7.32 -11.78
CA TYR A 68 0.37 6.17 -12.20
C TYR A 68 0.27 5.88 -13.70
N THR A 69 -0.82 6.28 -14.36
CA THR A 69 -1.02 6.14 -15.82
C THR A 69 -0.18 7.10 -16.65
N GLU A 70 0.37 8.17 -16.06
CA GLU A 70 1.18 9.18 -16.75
C GLU A 70 2.62 8.70 -17.02
N LEU A 71 3.06 7.64 -16.35
CA LEU A 71 4.41 7.07 -16.48
C LEU A 71 4.36 5.68 -17.11
N PRO A 72 5.23 5.34 -18.07
CA PRO A 72 5.28 4.00 -18.62
C PRO A 72 5.68 2.94 -17.58
N PRO A 73 5.08 1.73 -17.61
CA PRO A 73 4.02 1.27 -18.50
C PRO A 73 2.59 1.44 -17.91
N GLY A 74 2.38 2.41 -17.02
CA GLY A 74 1.19 2.64 -16.21
C GLY A 74 -0.15 2.48 -16.91
N ALA A 75 -0.31 3.05 -18.11
CA ALA A 75 -1.53 2.93 -18.90
C ALA A 75 -1.95 1.47 -19.15
N SER A 76 -1.00 0.53 -19.25
CA SER A 76 -1.29 -0.89 -19.48
C SER A 76 -1.95 -1.60 -18.29
N TRP A 77 -1.95 -1.00 -17.09
CA TRP A 77 -2.53 -1.59 -15.88
C TRP A 77 -3.90 -1.01 -15.50
N MET A 78 -4.51 -0.14 -16.33
CA MET A 78 -5.85 0.44 -16.05
C MET A 78 -6.96 -0.60 -15.90
N ALA A 79 -6.85 -1.73 -16.59
CA ALA A 79 -7.79 -2.84 -16.43
C ALA A 79 -7.77 -3.40 -14.99
N GLU A 80 -6.62 -3.35 -14.33
CA GLU A 80 -6.40 -3.95 -13.01
C GLU A 80 -6.69 -2.97 -11.86
N TYR A 81 -6.24 -1.72 -11.97
CA TYR A 81 -6.34 -0.72 -10.90
C TYR A 81 -7.52 0.25 -11.04
N GLY A 82 -7.77 0.75 -12.24
CA GLY A 82 -8.65 1.90 -12.44
C GLY A 82 -8.08 2.87 -13.46
N ASP A 83 -8.92 3.74 -13.99
CA ASP A 83 -8.53 4.88 -14.81
C ASP A 83 -8.75 6.17 -14.00
N PRO A 84 -7.68 6.86 -13.54
CA PRO A 84 -7.80 8.07 -12.73
C PRO A 84 -8.56 9.22 -13.40
N SER A 85 -8.74 9.18 -14.73
CA SER A 85 -9.55 10.18 -15.44
C SER A 85 -11.06 9.99 -15.26
N LYS A 86 -11.49 8.81 -14.78
CA LYS A 86 -12.90 8.51 -14.48
C LYS A 86 -13.18 8.81 -13.01
N PRO A 87 -14.16 9.68 -12.68
CA PRO A 87 -14.42 10.09 -11.30
C PRO A 87 -14.67 8.93 -10.31
N GLU A 88 -15.35 7.88 -10.76
CA GLU A 88 -15.64 6.68 -9.95
C GLU A 88 -14.36 5.90 -9.62
N ASP A 89 -13.55 5.59 -10.63
CA ASP A 89 -12.26 4.92 -10.44
C ASP A 89 -11.30 5.78 -9.60
N ALA A 90 -11.28 7.10 -9.84
CA ALA A 90 -10.47 8.05 -9.10
C ALA A 90 -10.83 8.08 -7.61
N GLN A 91 -12.11 7.94 -7.26
CA GLN A 91 -12.56 7.86 -5.86
C GLN A 91 -11.96 6.63 -5.17
N TRP A 92 -11.98 5.46 -5.81
CA TRP A 92 -11.39 4.25 -5.24
C TRP A 92 -9.86 4.34 -5.14
N LEU A 93 -9.21 4.83 -6.21
CA LEU A 93 -7.75 5.02 -6.25
C LEU A 93 -7.30 5.99 -5.16
N SER A 94 -8.01 7.10 -5.01
CA SER A 94 -7.75 8.12 -3.99
C SER A 94 -7.96 7.61 -2.57
N ALA A 95 -8.65 6.49 -2.33
CA ALA A 95 -8.88 5.95 -1.00
C ALA A 95 -7.68 5.17 -0.45
N TYR A 96 -6.79 4.69 -1.32
CA TYR A 96 -5.61 3.92 -0.91
C TYR A 96 -4.29 4.47 -1.45
N SER A 97 -4.29 5.45 -2.36
CA SER A 97 -3.06 5.97 -2.97
C SER A 97 -2.03 6.42 -1.92
N PRO A 98 -0.88 5.74 -1.77
CA PRO A 98 0.05 6.01 -0.67
C PRO A 98 0.57 7.45 -0.63
N TYR A 99 0.91 8.02 -1.79
CA TYR A 99 1.48 9.36 -1.89
C TYR A 99 0.58 10.44 -1.27
N GLN A 100 -0.74 10.32 -1.42
CA GLN A 100 -1.72 11.25 -0.87
C GLN A 100 -2.06 10.98 0.61
N HIS A 101 -1.65 9.85 1.18
CA HIS A 101 -2.01 9.44 2.54
C HIS A 101 -0.87 9.49 3.57
N VAL A 102 0.29 10.02 3.20
CA VAL A 102 1.33 10.32 4.18
C VAL A 102 0.87 11.46 5.08
N LYS A 103 0.88 11.24 6.39
CA LYS A 103 0.47 12.22 7.42
C LYS A 103 1.70 12.72 8.16
N ALA A 104 1.82 14.04 8.31
CA ALA A 104 3.00 14.66 8.93
C ALA A 104 3.19 14.32 10.42
N ASP A 105 2.10 13.97 11.11
CA ASP A 105 2.04 13.68 12.54
C ASP A 105 2.04 12.17 12.86
N ALA A 106 2.11 11.30 11.85
CA ALA A 106 2.15 9.86 12.05
C ALA A 106 3.56 9.35 12.37
N ALA A 107 3.65 8.39 13.29
CA ALA A 107 4.89 7.67 13.60
C ALA A 107 5.06 6.50 12.63
N TYR A 108 5.85 6.73 11.57
CA TYR A 108 6.17 5.69 10.59
C TYR A 108 7.39 4.86 11.05
N PRO A 109 7.41 3.53 10.76
CA PRO A 109 8.62 2.73 10.92
C PRO A 109 9.72 3.20 9.95
N PRO A 110 11.00 2.84 10.19
CA PRO A 110 12.06 3.02 9.21
C PRO A 110 11.69 2.43 7.84
N VAL A 111 11.94 3.20 6.78
CA VAL A 111 11.61 2.83 5.40
C VAL A 111 12.88 2.80 4.55
N LEU A 112 13.02 1.75 3.74
CA LEU A 112 13.94 1.70 2.60
C LEU A 112 13.11 1.67 1.32
N LEU A 113 13.34 2.64 0.43
CA LEU A 113 12.67 2.82 -0.86
C LEU A 113 13.70 2.81 -1.99
#